data_AF-A0A4Z1SYE7-F1
#
_entry.id   AF-A0A4Z1SYE7-F1
#
_cell.length_a   1.000
_cell.length_b   1.000
_cell.length_c   1.000
_cell.angle_alpha   90.00
_cell.angle_beta   90.00
_cell.angle_gamma   90.00
#
_symmetry.space_group_name_H-M   'P 1'
#
loop_
_entity.id
_entity.type
_entity.pdbx_description
1 polymer ?
#
loop_
_entity_poly.entity_id
_entity_poly.type
_entity_poly.pdbx_seq_one_letter_code
_entity_poly.pdbx_strand_id
1 'polypeptide(L)'
;MVRGGKNARALSCTEGTASGNCKAGSCLDLGTLGKVCKECATTTEASIDGTCSSTVGSNTCSNGVCTACDTSGTKFLFYGGCYDQGSVDKGAALCSAASNGKCSKRADTATGIFVKGSDSNPSGLYTCDDKTNGVPNCKTCTSPAADKPTCTECASGFGPVVESLDAPTITSCVSCSSNENCKSCMQIGTSFVCLECNGTTHVPVNGKCVPKDSASSCTPASNSGKCTACKEGSLFFHDGCFSPESLKSLGICLESFSVPGWSEVLCGKCGKGLAPVDGRCLKVEGGKADSTSSCTTSQNGTQVGVCDSCGSSNTYFLFNGGCYAQSKGVGNKLCTAMTTRTADGTCSTPTSIAFLKDTKLYLCGDATNGKANCNTCTYSTSLSCTSCLNGCMLSNSSCLSSFDADKTGLCARSNQLLVGEALVCKECKKGSVPIDGTCLEVSSTISRTTTNDVCKKADGTPVDGTATRCENCSTNYFLFEGGCYPVTPNSVGSKLCQTASNGQCTTAASGSPFPLSNGVFTLCPAGCGACSSSTVCTSCGLGYYNTTPVTSSSDCTACPSGCTTCSASACITCWDGSAPTDGKCSAVPSSSSSGLSGGAIAGIVIAVLLVLGGLGGFLGWWFGCRGK
;
A
#
# COMPACT_ATOMS: atom_id res chain seq x y z
N MET A 1 -28.61 43.60 1.48
CA MET A 1 -28.31 43.87 2.90
C MET A 1 -27.87 42.58 3.55
N VAL A 2 -26.55 42.43 3.73
CA VAL A 2 -25.94 41.32 4.47
C VAL A 2 -26.30 41.51 5.94
N ARG A 3 -27.17 40.65 6.50
CA ARG A 3 -27.39 40.61 7.95
C ARG A 3 -26.17 39.96 8.58
N GLY A 4 -25.39 40.76 9.31
CA GLY A 4 -24.21 40.31 10.04
C GLY A 4 -24.55 39.18 11.02
N GLY A 5 -23.70 38.16 11.03
CA GLY A 5 -23.78 37.05 11.97
C GLY A 5 -23.63 37.56 13.40
N LYS A 6 -24.74 37.53 14.16
CA LYS A 6 -24.66 37.43 15.61
C LYS A 6 -24.08 36.04 15.90
N ASN A 7 -22.92 35.97 16.53
CA ASN A 7 -22.41 34.72 17.06
C ASN A 7 -23.47 34.15 17.99
N ALA A 8 -24.11 33.03 17.60
CA ALA A 8 -25.08 32.33 18.43
C ALA A 8 -24.43 32.06 19.79
N ARG A 9 -25.05 32.54 20.87
CA ARG A 9 -24.52 32.39 22.22
C ARG A 9 -24.66 30.90 22.58
N ALA A 10 -23.54 30.17 22.70
CA ALA A 10 -23.57 28.76 23.07
C ALA A 10 -24.33 28.57 24.40
N LEU A 11 -25.12 27.50 24.51
CA LEU A 11 -25.83 27.16 25.73
C LEU A 11 -24.81 26.95 26.86
N SER A 12 -25.11 27.45 28.06
CA SER A 12 -24.18 27.39 29.20
C SER A 12 -24.92 26.87 30.43
N CYS A 13 -24.24 26.02 31.19
CA CYS A 13 -24.77 25.37 32.39
C CYS A 13 -23.68 25.35 33.46
N THR A 14 -24.05 25.78 34.67
CA THR A 14 -23.17 25.84 35.83
C THR A 14 -23.75 24.96 36.92
N GLU A 15 -22.94 24.03 37.45
CA GLU A 15 -23.36 23.16 38.54
C GLU A 15 -23.10 23.79 39.91
N GLY A 16 -23.96 23.51 40.89
CA GLY A 16 -23.78 23.95 42.26
C GLY A 16 -25.01 23.69 43.13
N THR A 17 -25.03 24.29 44.32
CA THR A 17 -26.14 24.16 45.29
C THR A 17 -26.99 25.42 45.42
N ALA A 18 -26.54 26.55 44.85
CA ALA A 18 -27.24 27.82 44.92
C ALA A 18 -28.40 27.91 43.91
N SER A 19 -29.35 28.80 44.18
CA SER A 19 -30.39 29.18 43.22
C SER A 19 -29.78 29.67 41.91
N GLY A 20 -30.40 29.31 40.79
CA GLY A 20 -29.90 29.56 39.44
C GLY A 20 -28.89 28.54 38.93
N ASN A 21 -28.33 27.68 39.80
CA ASN A 21 -27.40 26.62 39.40
C ASN A 21 -28.14 25.32 39.08
N CYS A 22 -27.52 24.55 38.19
CA CYS A 22 -27.91 23.17 37.94
C CYS A 22 -27.42 22.28 39.07
N LYS A 23 -28.19 21.23 39.37
CA LYS A 23 -27.74 20.20 40.32
C LYS A 23 -26.47 19.52 39.79
N ALA A 24 -25.61 19.08 40.70
CA ALA A 24 -24.38 18.35 40.34
C ALA A 24 -24.69 17.13 39.46
N GLY A 25 -23.98 16.99 38.33
CA GLY A 25 -24.21 15.95 37.31
C GLY A 25 -25.41 16.18 36.39
N SER A 26 -26.14 17.30 36.54
CA SER A 26 -27.34 17.59 35.76
C SER A 26 -27.09 18.53 34.58
N CYS A 27 -25.86 19.01 34.36
CA CYS A 27 -25.52 19.66 33.10
C CYS A 27 -25.35 18.62 31.98
N LEU A 28 -26.23 18.66 30.99
CA LEU A 28 -26.15 17.85 29.77
C LEU A 28 -25.33 18.58 28.71
N ASP A 29 -24.30 17.91 28.19
CA ASP A 29 -23.47 18.40 27.10
C ASP A 29 -24.07 18.02 25.75
N LEU A 30 -24.28 19.01 24.88
CA LEU A 30 -24.82 18.84 23.52
C LEU A 30 -23.76 19.12 22.45
N GLY A 31 -22.48 19.06 22.83
CA GLY A 31 -21.35 19.28 21.94
C GLY A 31 -21.24 20.74 21.52
N THR A 32 -21.27 21.00 20.21
CA THR A 32 -21.10 22.36 19.65
C THR A 32 -22.24 23.31 20.02
N LEU A 33 -23.40 22.78 20.44
CA LEU A 33 -24.53 23.59 20.93
C LEU A 33 -24.31 24.13 22.36
N GLY A 34 -23.38 23.56 23.12
CA GLY A 34 -23.12 23.92 24.51
C GLY A 34 -23.82 23.00 25.51
N LYS A 35 -24.06 23.50 26.73
CA LYS A 35 -24.61 22.72 27.86
C LYS A 35 -25.94 23.24 28.35
N VAL A 36 -26.84 22.34 28.72
CA VAL A 36 -28.17 22.66 29.27
C VAL A 36 -28.39 22.01 30.62
N CYS A 37 -29.17 22.65 31.49
CA CYS A 37 -29.53 22.07 32.78
C CYS A 37 -30.72 21.10 32.67
N LYS A 38 -30.57 19.88 33.19
CA LYS A 38 -31.65 18.88 33.27
C LYS A 38 -32.49 18.98 34.55
N GLU A 39 -31.86 19.40 35.65
CA GLU A 39 -32.47 19.46 36.97
C GLU A 39 -31.82 20.59 37.78
N CYS A 40 -32.63 21.49 38.31
CA CYS A 40 -32.15 22.59 39.13
C CYS A 40 -31.73 22.15 40.54
N ALA A 41 -30.75 22.87 41.10
CA ALA A 41 -30.20 22.55 42.42
C ALA A 41 -31.23 22.73 43.55
N THR A 42 -32.19 23.66 43.36
CA THR A 42 -33.23 23.97 44.34
C THR A 42 -34.59 23.44 43.90
N THR A 43 -35.45 23.09 44.86
CA THR A 43 -36.80 22.56 44.58
C THR A 43 -37.80 23.65 44.18
N THR A 44 -37.46 24.91 44.36
CA THR A 44 -38.28 26.09 44.04
C THR A 44 -38.07 26.60 42.60
N GLU A 45 -37.19 25.97 41.84
CA GLU A 45 -36.87 26.32 40.45
C GLU A 45 -37.16 25.13 39.52
N ALA A 46 -37.20 25.40 38.23
CA ALA A 46 -37.17 24.36 37.20
C ALA A 46 -36.35 24.81 35.98
N SER A 47 -35.94 23.84 35.16
CA SER A 47 -35.18 24.12 33.94
C SER A 47 -36.09 24.68 32.85
N ILE A 48 -35.88 25.95 32.50
CA ILE A 48 -36.57 26.66 31.43
C ILE A 48 -35.53 27.16 30.43
N ASP A 49 -35.67 26.73 29.18
CA ASP A 49 -34.70 26.91 28.11
C ASP A 49 -33.25 26.56 28.53
N GLY A 50 -33.11 25.47 29.27
CA GLY A 50 -31.81 24.96 29.74
C GLY A 50 -31.18 25.71 30.91
N THR A 51 -31.89 26.69 31.50
CA THR A 51 -31.45 27.48 32.66
C THR A 51 -32.43 27.39 33.83
N CYS A 52 -31.94 27.45 35.06
CA CYS A 52 -32.80 27.38 36.24
C CYS A 52 -33.55 28.68 36.50
N SER A 53 -34.86 28.58 36.64
CA SER A 53 -35.77 29.70 36.81
C SER A 53 -36.86 29.37 37.84
N SER A 54 -37.16 30.31 38.73
CA SER A 54 -38.33 30.25 39.62
C SER A 54 -39.64 30.58 38.89
N THR A 55 -39.57 31.13 37.68
CA THR A 55 -40.72 31.45 36.84
C THR A 55 -40.91 30.36 35.80
N VAL A 56 -41.85 29.45 36.06
CA VAL A 56 -42.11 28.28 35.21
C VAL A 56 -43.30 28.43 34.26
N GLY A 57 -44.11 29.49 34.42
CA GLY A 57 -45.29 29.74 33.57
C GLY A 57 -46.33 28.61 33.66
N SER A 58 -47.01 28.31 32.54
CA SER A 58 -48.01 27.23 32.44
C SER A 58 -47.42 25.82 32.32
N ASN A 59 -46.12 25.64 32.58
CA ASN A 59 -45.48 24.33 32.51
C ASN A 59 -45.73 23.54 33.81
N THR A 60 -45.75 22.21 33.71
CA THR A 60 -45.86 21.32 34.86
C THR A 60 -44.48 20.94 35.34
N CYS A 61 -44.00 21.63 36.38
CA CYS A 61 -42.67 21.43 36.94
C CYS A 61 -42.72 21.26 38.46
N SER A 62 -41.83 20.41 38.99
CA SER A 62 -41.70 20.13 40.42
C SER A 62 -40.28 19.65 40.71
N ASN A 63 -39.73 20.02 41.87
CA ASN A 63 -38.45 19.53 42.38
C ASN A 63 -37.30 19.67 41.37
N GLY A 64 -37.15 20.85 40.77
CA GLY A 64 -36.03 21.12 39.85
C GLY A 64 -36.24 20.69 38.40
N VAL A 65 -37.30 19.93 38.09
CA VAL A 65 -37.56 19.38 36.74
C VAL A 65 -38.97 19.68 36.25
N CYS A 66 -39.15 19.71 34.94
CA CYS A 66 -40.44 19.73 34.26
C CYS A 66 -40.80 18.33 33.73
N THR A 67 -42.07 17.94 33.88
CA THR A 67 -42.61 16.67 33.39
C THR A 67 -43.56 16.85 32.20
N ALA A 68 -44.11 18.05 32.04
CA ALA A 68 -44.86 18.45 30.86
C ALA A 68 -44.68 19.95 30.61
N CYS A 69 -44.65 20.33 29.34
CA CYS A 69 -44.59 21.73 28.93
C CYS A 69 -45.94 22.19 28.42
N ASP A 70 -46.14 23.50 28.47
CA ASP A 70 -47.32 24.16 27.92
C ASP A 70 -47.62 23.69 26.50
N THR A 71 -48.83 23.17 26.29
CA THR A 71 -49.27 22.60 25.03
C THR A 71 -49.84 23.65 24.08
N SER A 72 -50.04 24.89 24.54
CA SER A 72 -50.73 25.95 23.79
C SER A 72 -49.84 26.76 22.84
N GLY A 73 -48.62 26.29 22.54
CA GLY A 73 -47.70 27.02 21.67
C GLY A 73 -46.45 26.24 21.25
N THR A 74 -45.34 26.95 21.18
CA THR A 74 -44.04 26.52 20.64
C THR A 74 -43.12 25.82 21.65
N LYS A 75 -43.66 25.47 22.84
CA LYS A 75 -42.87 24.86 23.91
C LYS A 75 -42.78 23.35 23.77
N PHE A 76 -41.67 22.78 24.20
CA PHE A 76 -41.44 21.34 24.18
C PHE A 76 -40.57 20.84 25.34
N LEU A 77 -40.78 19.58 25.72
CA LEU A 77 -40.01 18.91 26.75
C LEU A 77 -38.71 18.31 26.19
N PHE A 78 -37.60 18.55 26.89
CA PHE A 78 -36.31 17.91 26.62
C PHE A 78 -35.53 17.72 27.94
N TYR A 79 -35.18 16.47 28.28
CA TYR A 79 -34.49 16.08 29.53
C TYR A 79 -34.84 16.92 30.77
N GLY A 80 -36.09 16.88 31.22
CA GLY A 80 -36.51 17.54 32.47
C GLY A 80 -36.61 19.06 32.40
N GLY A 81 -36.45 19.67 31.22
CA GLY A 81 -36.67 21.10 31.01
C GLY A 81 -37.68 21.42 29.92
N CYS A 82 -38.31 22.59 30.02
CA CYS A 82 -39.19 23.13 29.00
C CYS A 82 -38.49 24.20 28.16
N TYR A 83 -38.47 23.97 26.84
CA TYR A 83 -37.77 24.80 25.87
C TYR A 83 -38.77 25.42 24.91
N ASP A 84 -38.49 26.64 24.42
CA ASP A 84 -39.36 27.35 23.50
C ASP A 84 -38.70 27.51 22.12
N GLN A 85 -39.33 26.99 21.06
CA GLN A 85 -38.89 27.19 19.69
C GLN A 85 -38.87 28.69 19.30
N GLY A 86 -39.63 29.55 19.97
CA GLY A 86 -39.57 31.00 19.81
C GLY A 86 -38.33 31.67 20.43
N SER A 87 -37.63 30.98 21.35
CA SER A 87 -36.41 31.49 21.98
C SER A 87 -35.21 31.31 21.06
N VAL A 88 -34.84 32.40 20.37
CA VAL A 88 -33.63 32.49 19.53
C VAL A 88 -32.40 32.09 20.37
N ASP A 89 -31.57 31.21 19.81
CA ASP A 89 -30.35 30.63 20.42
C ASP A 89 -30.56 29.60 21.55
N LYS A 90 -31.81 29.29 21.96
CA LYS A 90 -32.09 28.25 22.96
C LYS A 90 -32.95 27.12 22.42
N GLY A 91 -34.27 27.14 22.63
CA GLY A 91 -35.15 26.09 22.13
C GLY A 91 -35.13 25.96 20.60
N ALA A 92 -34.99 27.07 19.87
CA ALA A 92 -34.82 27.08 18.41
C ALA A 92 -33.55 26.33 17.93
N ALA A 93 -32.50 26.27 18.77
CA ALA A 93 -31.27 25.56 18.45
C ALA A 93 -31.40 24.04 18.57
N LEU A 94 -32.45 23.55 19.26
CA LEU A 94 -32.74 22.13 19.43
C LEU A 94 -33.87 21.67 18.49
N CYS A 95 -34.89 22.51 18.33
CA CYS A 95 -36.13 22.18 17.65
C CYS A 95 -36.54 23.27 16.66
N SER A 96 -36.78 22.89 15.40
CA SER A 96 -37.25 23.80 14.35
C SER A 96 -38.78 23.85 14.24
N ALA A 97 -39.48 22.86 14.76
CA ALA A 97 -40.94 22.86 14.88
C ALA A 97 -41.37 22.09 16.13
N ALA A 98 -42.18 22.74 16.99
CA ALA A 98 -42.74 22.15 18.19
C ALA A 98 -44.26 22.33 18.24
N SER A 99 -44.96 21.33 18.77
CA SER A 99 -46.40 21.39 19.03
C SER A 99 -46.80 20.45 20.16
N ASN A 100 -47.87 20.78 20.88
CA ASN A 100 -48.42 19.94 21.96
C ASN A 100 -47.37 19.53 23.01
N GLY A 101 -46.45 20.44 23.37
CA GLY A 101 -45.41 20.17 24.37
C GLY A 101 -44.28 19.27 23.87
N LYS A 102 -44.15 19.02 22.57
CA LYS A 102 -43.15 18.12 21.97
C LYS A 102 -42.48 18.72 20.76
N CYS A 103 -41.24 18.32 20.53
CA CYS A 103 -40.52 18.65 19.30
C CYS A 103 -40.92 17.68 18.18
N SER A 104 -41.54 18.19 17.11
CA SER A 104 -41.88 17.39 15.92
C SER A 104 -40.74 17.38 14.91
N LYS A 105 -39.97 18.47 14.81
CA LYS A 105 -38.83 18.55 13.89
C LYS A 105 -37.60 19.12 14.60
N ARG A 106 -36.52 18.33 14.58
CA ARG A 106 -35.20 18.74 15.07
C ARG A 106 -34.68 19.96 14.31
N ALA A 107 -33.86 20.79 14.95
CA ALA A 107 -33.06 21.79 14.25
C ALA A 107 -31.96 21.13 13.38
N ASP A 108 -31.70 21.66 12.18
CA ASP A 108 -30.77 21.04 11.23
C ASP A 108 -29.32 20.99 11.75
N THR A 109 -28.92 21.97 12.56
CA THR A 109 -27.59 22.05 13.19
C THR A 109 -27.43 21.16 14.42
N ALA A 110 -28.53 20.60 14.95
CA ALA A 110 -28.53 19.81 16.17
C ALA A 110 -28.29 18.31 15.87
N THR A 111 -27.19 18.00 15.20
CA THR A 111 -26.93 16.64 14.68
C THR A 111 -26.73 15.57 15.76
N GLY A 112 -26.46 15.97 17.01
CA GLY A 112 -26.30 15.07 18.17
C GLY A 112 -27.59 14.74 18.93
N ILE A 113 -28.76 15.16 18.43
CA ILE A 113 -30.07 14.80 18.98
C ILE A 113 -30.97 14.25 17.87
N PHE A 114 -32.08 13.60 18.23
CA PHE A 114 -33.07 13.11 17.27
C PHE A 114 -34.48 13.11 17.85
N VAL A 115 -35.47 13.20 16.96
CA VAL A 115 -36.89 13.02 17.29
C VAL A 115 -37.24 11.54 17.21
N LYS A 116 -37.72 10.97 18.32
CA LYS A 116 -38.28 9.61 18.34
C LYS A 116 -39.73 9.63 17.87
N GLY A 117 -40.11 8.68 17.03
CA GLY A 117 -41.40 8.63 16.34
C GLY A 117 -41.31 9.20 14.94
N SER A 118 -42.23 10.11 14.59
CA SER A 118 -42.25 10.80 13.30
C SER A 118 -42.58 12.28 13.47
N ASP A 119 -42.37 13.08 12.41
CA ASP A 119 -42.71 14.50 12.41
C ASP A 119 -44.19 14.76 12.75
N SER A 120 -45.09 13.85 12.35
CA SER A 120 -46.52 13.95 12.63
C SER A 120 -46.93 13.36 13.99
N ASN A 121 -46.10 12.49 14.58
CA ASN A 121 -46.38 11.83 15.86
C ASN A 121 -45.10 11.65 16.70
N PRO A 122 -44.52 12.75 17.23
CA PRO A 122 -43.32 12.68 18.04
C PRO A 122 -43.61 12.06 19.42
N SER A 123 -42.73 11.17 19.84
CA SER A 123 -42.72 10.60 21.18
C SER A 123 -41.82 11.38 22.13
N GLY A 124 -40.77 12.03 21.61
CA GLY A 124 -39.87 12.87 22.40
C GLY A 124 -38.60 13.23 21.63
N LEU A 125 -37.78 14.07 22.23
CA LEU A 125 -36.48 14.51 21.72
C LEU A 125 -35.38 13.94 22.63
N TYR A 126 -34.39 13.26 22.05
CA TYR A 126 -33.35 12.53 22.79
C TYR A 126 -31.97 12.81 22.20
N THR A 127 -30.91 12.63 22.99
CA THR A 127 -29.54 12.64 22.44
C THR A 127 -29.28 11.35 21.67
N CYS A 128 -28.38 11.42 20.69
CA CYS A 128 -28.02 10.26 19.88
C CYS A 128 -27.41 9.12 20.72
N ASP A 129 -26.77 9.45 21.85
CA ASP A 129 -26.17 8.52 22.80
C ASP A 129 -27.07 8.16 23.99
N ASP A 130 -28.36 8.53 23.97
CA ASP A 130 -29.28 8.23 25.05
C ASP A 130 -29.28 6.74 25.39
N LYS A 131 -29.16 6.41 26.68
CA LYS A 131 -28.99 5.03 27.15
C LYS A 131 -30.15 4.11 26.76
N THR A 132 -31.35 4.67 26.60
CA THR A 132 -32.56 3.89 26.32
C THR A 132 -32.95 4.00 24.85
N ASN A 133 -32.99 5.21 24.32
CA ASN A 133 -33.53 5.54 23.00
C ASN A 133 -32.45 5.71 21.93
N GLY A 134 -31.21 5.97 22.32
CA GLY A 134 -30.08 6.20 21.44
C GLY A 134 -29.22 4.96 21.18
N VAL A 135 -28.11 5.22 20.50
CA VAL A 135 -27.02 4.28 20.23
C VAL A 135 -25.83 4.68 21.11
N PRO A 136 -25.37 3.83 22.04
CA PRO A 136 -24.27 4.17 22.95
C PRO A 136 -23.03 4.71 22.24
N ASN A 137 -22.47 5.80 22.77
CA ASN A 137 -21.28 6.50 22.24
C ASN A 137 -21.47 7.07 20.82
N CYS A 138 -22.71 7.30 20.38
CA CYS A 138 -23.00 7.93 19.11
C CYS A 138 -23.01 9.46 19.22
N LYS A 139 -22.18 10.12 18.41
CA LYS A 139 -22.05 11.58 18.38
C LYS A 139 -23.11 12.24 17.50
N THR A 140 -23.39 11.68 16.34
CA THR A 140 -24.41 12.20 15.41
C THR A 140 -25.27 11.07 14.86
N CYS A 141 -26.54 11.35 14.59
CA CYS A 141 -27.49 10.32 14.17
C CYS A 141 -28.63 10.84 13.29
N THR A 142 -29.31 9.90 12.63
CA THR A 142 -30.49 10.19 11.80
C THR A 142 -31.68 10.66 12.64
N SER A 143 -32.55 11.49 12.04
CA SER A 143 -33.78 11.97 12.66
C SER A 143 -34.81 12.31 11.56
N PRO A 144 -36.11 12.04 11.78
CA PRO A 144 -36.68 11.30 12.91
C PRO A 144 -36.35 9.80 12.86
N ALA A 145 -36.58 9.09 13.96
CA ALA A 145 -36.44 7.63 14.02
C ALA A 145 -37.59 6.99 14.80
N ALA A 146 -38.21 5.94 14.26
CA ALA A 146 -39.33 5.26 14.92
C ALA A 146 -38.92 4.66 16.28
N ASP A 147 -37.76 3.99 16.32
CA ASP A 147 -37.19 3.36 17.52
C ASP A 147 -35.88 4.04 17.95
N LYS A 148 -34.75 3.42 17.60
CA LYS A 148 -33.40 3.97 17.78
C LYS A 148 -32.93 4.61 16.47
N PRO A 149 -32.18 5.71 16.52
CA PRO A 149 -31.66 6.34 15.33
C PRO A 149 -30.49 5.53 14.76
N THR A 150 -30.20 5.70 13.47
CA THR A 150 -28.97 5.18 12.88
C THR A 150 -27.84 6.13 13.23
N CYS A 151 -26.78 5.59 13.84
CA CYS A 151 -25.60 6.40 14.12
C CYS A 151 -24.88 6.77 12.81
N THR A 152 -24.43 8.02 12.69
CA THR A 152 -23.70 8.53 11.52
C THR A 152 -22.26 8.90 11.85
N GLU A 153 -21.95 9.13 13.13
CA GLU A 153 -20.59 9.38 13.62
C GLU A 153 -20.47 8.93 15.08
N CYS A 154 -19.40 8.21 15.42
CA CYS A 154 -19.11 7.84 16.80
C CYS A 154 -18.42 8.98 17.56
N ALA A 155 -18.56 8.98 18.89
CA ALA A 155 -17.85 9.91 19.76
C ALA A 155 -16.33 9.68 19.72
N SER A 156 -15.56 10.71 20.09
CA SER A 156 -14.10 10.62 20.16
C SER A 156 -13.65 9.47 21.07
N GLY A 157 -12.67 8.68 20.60
CA GLY A 157 -12.22 7.46 21.28
C GLY A 157 -13.03 6.20 20.95
N PHE A 158 -14.06 6.32 20.12
CA PHE A 158 -14.88 5.21 19.65
C PHE A 158 -14.87 5.11 18.12
N GLY A 159 -14.88 3.88 17.62
CA GLY A 159 -14.92 3.54 16.20
C GLY A 159 -16.26 2.93 15.79
N PRO A 160 -16.65 3.05 14.50
CA PRO A 160 -17.88 2.44 14.01
C PRO A 160 -17.78 0.92 14.00
N VAL A 161 -18.84 0.24 14.41
CA VAL A 161 -19.06 -1.18 14.16
C VAL A 161 -19.95 -1.31 12.93
N VAL A 162 -19.42 -1.96 11.90
CA VAL A 162 -20.12 -2.24 10.65
C VAL A 162 -20.07 -3.74 10.38
N GLU A 163 -21.19 -4.33 9.94
CA GLU A 163 -21.21 -5.75 9.59
C GLU A 163 -20.39 -6.03 8.32
N SER A 164 -20.48 -5.10 7.36
CA SER A 164 -19.77 -5.15 6.09
C SER A 164 -19.53 -3.73 5.57
N LEU A 165 -18.50 -3.59 4.74
CA LEU A 165 -18.20 -2.35 4.02
C LEU A 165 -19.13 -2.12 2.82
N ASP A 166 -19.91 -3.13 2.42
CA ASP A 166 -20.84 -3.07 1.28
C ASP A 166 -21.93 -1.99 1.46
N ALA A 167 -22.35 -1.75 2.71
CA ALA A 167 -23.30 -0.71 3.10
C ALA A 167 -23.06 -0.37 4.60
N PRO A 168 -22.07 0.49 4.91
CA PRO A 168 -21.59 0.68 6.27
C PRO A 168 -22.65 1.43 7.09
N THR A 169 -23.60 0.68 7.64
CA THR A 169 -24.53 1.16 8.65
C THR A 169 -23.86 0.96 10.00
N ILE A 170 -23.65 2.05 10.74
CA ILE A 170 -23.06 1.97 12.07
C ILE A 170 -24.10 1.35 13.00
N THR A 171 -23.90 0.09 13.37
CA THR A 171 -24.82 -0.63 14.28
C THR A 171 -24.55 -0.27 15.74
N SER A 172 -23.29 0.04 16.06
CA SER A 172 -22.84 0.50 17.37
C SER A 172 -21.47 1.16 17.28
N CYS A 173 -21.00 1.73 18.39
CA CYS A 173 -19.68 2.35 18.50
C CYS A 173 -18.83 1.59 19.52
N VAL A 174 -17.67 1.07 19.09
CA VAL A 174 -16.74 0.28 19.92
C VAL A 174 -15.62 1.16 20.47
N SER A 175 -15.17 0.91 21.70
CA SER A 175 -14.03 1.64 22.26
C SER A 175 -12.74 1.26 21.55
N CYS A 176 -12.00 2.27 21.09
CA CYS A 176 -10.69 2.06 20.47
C CYS A 176 -9.62 1.61 21.48
N SER A 177 -9.85 1.82 22.77
CA SER A 177 -8.93 1.39 23.83
C SER A 177 -8.87 -0.13 24.04
N SER A 178 -9.71 -0.90 23.34
CA SER A 178 -9.67 -2.37 23.33
C SER A 178 -8.40 -2.93 22.68
N ASN A 179 -7.71 -2.15 21.84
CA ASN A 179 -6.38 -2.46 21.33
C ASN A 179 -5.41 -1.45 21.95
N GLU A 180 -4.45 -1.94 22.75
CA GLU A 180 -3.49 -1.08 23.44
C GLU A 180 -2.86 -0.08 22.46
N ASN A 181 -2.78 1.18 22.87
CA ASN A 181 -2.26 2.27 22.04
C ASN A 181 -3.04 2.57 20.75
N CYS A 182 -4.31 2.20 20.61
CA CYS A 182 -5.11 2.64 19.46
C CYS A 182 -5.88 3.94 19.73
N LYS A 183 -5.70 4.94 18.86
CA LYS A 183 -6.32 6.28 18.93
C LYS A 183 -7.63 6.34 18.16
N SER A 184 -7.66 5.76 16.95
CA SER A 184 -8.85 5.67 16.11
C SER A 184 -8.95 4.26 15.52
N CYS A 185 -10.17 3.77 15.40
CA CYS A 185 -10.43 2.37 15.07
C CYS A 185 -11.74 2.22 14.32
N MET A 186 -11.97 1.02 13.79
CA MET A 186 -13.26 0.54 13.33
C MET A 186 -13.35 -0.98 13.56
N GLN A 187 -14.56 -1.51 13.58
CA GLN A 187 -14.80 -2.95 13.62
C GLN A 187 -15.62 -3.36 12.40
N ILE A 188 -15.09 -4.34 11.66
CA ILE A 188 -15.75 -4.92 10.47
C ILE A 188 -16.06 -6.37 10.79
N GLY A 189 -17.35 -6.68 10.96
CA GLY A 189 -17.79 -7.97 11.50
C GLY A 189 -17.19 -8.20 12.89
N THR A 190 -16.31 -9.21 13.02
CA THR A 190 -15.58 -9.52 14.25
C THR A 190 -14.16 -8.96 14.28
N SER A 191 -13.70 -8.33 13.20
CA SER A 191 -12.33 -7.85 13.05
C SER A 191 -12.20 -6.42 13.57
N PHE A 192 -11.43 -6.23 14.65
CA PHE A 192 -11.03 -4.91 15.12
C PHE A 192 -9.84 -4.40 14.32
N VAL A 193 -9.95 -3.19 13.79
CA VAL A 193 -8.93 -2.55 12.95
C VAL A 193 -8.56 -1.21 13.56
N CYS A 194 -7.31 -1.08 14.00
CA CYS A 194 -6.74 0.20 14.38
C CYS A 194 -6.29 0.99 13.14
N LEU A 195 -6.70 2.26 13.05
CA LEU A 195 -6.43 3.16 11.94
C LEU A 195 -5.37 4.22 12.31
N GLU A 196 -5.25 4.56 13.59
CA GLU A 196 -4.22 5.46 14.09
C GLU A 196 -3.79 5.03 15.48
N CYS A 197 -2.50 5.01 15.75
CA CYS A 197 -1.95 4.70 17.07
C CYS A 197 -1.81 5.96 17.93
N ASN A 198 -1.90 5.78 19.24
CA ASN A 198 -1.63 6.79 20.24
C ASN A 198 -0.14 7.11 20.28
N GLY A 199 0.17 8.39 20.45
CA GLY A 199 1.54 8.88 20.54
C GLY A 199 2.31 8.83 19.21
N THR A 200 3.64 8.80 19.31
CA THR A 200 4.57 8.89 18.18
C THR A 200 5.52 7.69 18.07
N THR A 201 5.32 6.65 18.87
CA THR A 201 6.23 5.48 18.94
C THR A 201 5.71 4.25 18.20
N HIS A 202 4.42 4.22 17.84
CA HIS A 202 3.76 3.09 17.20
C HIS A 202 3.09 3.51 15.88
N VAL A 203 2.90 2.55 14.97
CA VAL A 203 2.18 2.74 13.70
C VAL A 203 1.26 1.56 13.40
N PRO A 204 0.18 1.75 12.61
CA PRO A 204 -0.75 0.67 12.30
C PRO A 204 -0.18 -0.26 11.22
N VAL A 205 -0.02 -1.54 11.56
CA VAL A 205 0.33 -2.61 10.62
C VAL A 205 -0.69 -3.75 10.78
N ASN A 206 -1.36 -4.12 9.68
CA ASN A 206 -2.45 -5.11 9.68
C ASN A 206 -3.51 -4.84 10.77
N GLY A 207 -3.88 -3.58 10.96
CA GLY A 207 -4.91 -3.17 11.92
C GLY A 207 -4.47 -3.21 13.39
N LYS A 208 -3.18 -3.41 13.68
CA LYS A 208 -2.61 -3.39 15.04
C LYS A 208 -1.52 -2.35 15.18
N CYS A 209 -1.39 -1.76 16.37
CA CYS A 209 -0.31 -0.85 16.68
C CYS A 209 0.97 -1.61 16.97
N VAL A 210 2.00 -1.38 16.16
CA VAL A 210 3.34 -1.97 16.33
C VAL A 210 4.39 -0.88 16.51
N PRO A 211 5.48 -1.11 17.27
CA PRO A 211 6.56 -0.14 17.40
C PRO A 211 7.16 0.25 16.05
N LYS A 212 7.52 1.52 15.87
CA LYS A 212 8.09 2.03 14.61
C LYS A 212 9.33 1.27 14.14
N ASP A 213 10.20 0.90 15.07
CA ASP A 213 11.45 0.18 14.77
C ASP A 213 11.21 -1.25 14.28
N SER A 214 10.03 -1.81 14.55
CA SER A 214 9.61 -3.15 14.12
C SER A 214 8.65 -3.12 12.92
N ALA A 215 8.27 -1.93 12.43
CA ALA A 215 7.31 -1.76 11.34
C ALA A 215 7.99 -1.89 9.96
N SER A 216 8.39 -3.10 9.59
CA SER A 216 9.06 -3.38 8.31
C SER A 216 8.22 -3.04 7.07
N SER A 217 6.89 -2.98 7.20
CA SER A 217 5.95 -2.71 6.11
C SER A 217 5.59 -1.23 5.92
N CYS A 218 6.06 -0.34 6.79
CA CYS A 218 5.58 1.04 6.87
C CYS A 218 6.75 2.03 6.88
N THR A 219 6.53 3.19 6.27
CA THR A 219 7.33 4.41 6.46
C THR A 219 6.60 5.27 7.50
N PRO A 220 7.11 5.36 8.74
CA PRO A 220 6.42 6.07 9.81
C PRO A 220 6.43 7.59 9.60
N ALA A 221 5.33 8.25 9.93
CA ALA A 221 5.30 9.71 10.07
C ALA A 221 6.15 10.15 11.27
N SER A 222 6.85 11.30 11.20
CA SER A 222 7.75 11.73 12.28
C SER A 222 7.02 12.03 13.59
N ASN A 223 5.85 12.68 13.53
CA ASN A 223 5.15 13.24 14.70
C ASN A 223 3.74 12.68 14.91
N SER A 224 3.42 11.51 14.36
CA SER A 224 2.13 10.86 14.55
C SER A 224 2.25 9.34 14.57
N GLY A 225 1.21 8.68 15.10
CA GLY A 225 1.07 7.23 15.13
C GLY A 225 0.50 6.67 13.83
N LYS A 226 1.07 7.09 12.69
CA LYS A 226 0.59 6.83 11.33
C LYS A 226 1.73 6.45 10.38
N CYS A 227 1.38 5.74 9.32
CA CYS A 227 2.23 5.52 8.15
C CYS A 227 2.01 6.63 7.12
N THR A 228 3.08 7.07 6.45
CA THR A 228 3.00 8.01 5.31
C THR A 228 3.06 7.28 3.96
N ALA A 229 3.71 6.12 3.94
CA ALA A 229 3.81 5.23 2.80
C ALA A 229 4.02 3.79 3.28
N CYS A 230 3.80 2.83 2.39
CA CYS A 230 4.07 1.43 2.67
C CYS A 230 5.32 0.95 1.92
N LYS A 231 6.02 -0.01 2.54
CA LYS A 231 7.17 -0.69 1.96
C LYS A 231 6.70 -1.91 1.15
N GLU A 232 7.64 -2.54 0.46
CA GLU A 232 7.38 -3.65 -0.48
C GLU A 232 6.44 -4.72 0.07
N GLY A 233 5.46 -5.11 -0.76
CA GLY A 233 4.48 -6.14 -0.44
C GLY A 233 3.28 -5.67 0.39
N SER A 234 3.15 -4.38 0.72
CA SER A 234 2.07 -3.86 1.56
C SER A 234 1.22 -2.80 0.85
N LEU A 235 -0.07 -2.76 1.19
CA LEU A 235 -1.06 -1.77 0.73
C LEU A 235 -1.32 -0.73 1.81
N PHE A 236 -1.53 0.51 1.40
CA PHE A 236 -1.90 1.58 2.31
C PHE A 236 -3.42 1.69 2.45
N PHE A 237 -3.92 1.68 3.68
CA PHE A 237 -5.34 1.86 4.01
C PHE A 237 -5.47 2.67 5.31
N HIS A 238 -6.22 3.78 5.27
CA HIS A 238 -6.47 4.67 6.43
C HIS A 238 -5.23 4.92 7.31
N ASP A 239 -4.13 5.37 6.72
CA ASP A 239 -2.87 5.70 7.42
C ASP A 239 -2.12 4.51 8.05
N GLY A 240 -2.51 3.27 7.71
CA GLY A 240 -1.81 2.04 8.07
C GLY A 240 -1.35 1.25 6.85
N CYS A 241 -0.44 0.30 7.09
CA CYS A 241 0.04 -0.63 6.07
C CYS A 241 -0.48 -2.04 6.32
N PHE A 242 -1.07 -2.65 5.29
CA PHE A 242 -1.74 -3.93 5.36
C PHE A 242 -1.20 -4.89 4.31
N SER A 243 -1.09 -6.15 4.68
CA SER A 243 -0.88 -7.25 3.76
C SER A 243 -2.08 -7.38 2.81
N PRO A 244 -1.86 -7.83 1.56
CA PRO A 244 -2.95 -8.19 0.65
C PRO A 244 -3.94 -9.16 1.29
N GLU A 245 -3.48 -10.15 2.05
CA GLU A 245 -4.37 -11.12 2.69
C GLU A 245 -5.25 -10.47 3.77
N SER A 246 -4.69 -9.57 4.58
CA SER A 246 -5.48 -8.84 5.58
C SER A 246 -6.59 -8.04 4.92
N LEU A 247 -6.30 -7.26 3.87
CA LEU A 247 -7.34 -6.47 3.20
C LEU A 247 -8.36 -7.34 2.46
N LYS A 248 -7.94 -8.47 1.90
CA LYS A 248 -8.85 -9.44 1.28
C LYS A 248 -9.80 -10.06 2.31
N SER A 249 -9.29 -10.42 3.49
CA SER A 249 -10.10 -10.96 4.59
C SER A 249 -11.11 -9.96 5.15
N LEU A 250 -10.79 -8.66 5.08
CA LEU A 250 -11.69 -7.57 5.46
C LEU A 250 -12.68 -7.20 4.35
N GLY A 251 -12.59 -7.83 3.18
CA GLY A 251 -13.42 -7.49 2.02
C GLY A 251 -13.13 -6.10 1.44
N ILE A 252 -11.92 -5.56 1.64
CA ILE A 252 -11.53 -4.23 1.15
C ILE A 252 -10.90 -4.34 -0.23
N CYS A 253 -9.83 -5.12 -0.36
CA CYS A 253 -9.12 -5.33 -1.61
C CYS A 253 -9.16 -6.82 -1.98
N LEU A 254 -9.88 -7.15 -3.05
CA LEU A 254 -10.13 -8.52 -3.48
C LEU A 254 -9.04 -9.04 -4.40
N GLU A 255 -8.50 -8.18 -5.27
CA GLU A 255 -7.41 -8.49 -6.19
C GLU A 255 -6.39 -7.36 -6.18
N SER A 256 -5.15 -7.72 -5.87
CA SER A 256 -4.02 -6.82 -5.79
C SER A 256 -2.97 -7.13 -6.85
N PHE A 257 -2.20 -6.13 -7.26
CA PHE A 257 -1.12 -6.29 -8.23
C PHE A 257 0.04 -5.34 -7.91
N SER A 258 1.19 -5.62 -8.51
CA SER A 258 2.43 -4.85 -8.32
C SER A 258 2.81 -4.14 -9.62
N VAL A 259 3.44 -2.97 -9.51
CA VAL A 259 3.97 -2.23 -10.66
C VAL A 259 5.49 -2.21 -10.56
N PRO A 260 6.24 -2.56 -11.64
CA PRO A 260 7.69 -2.49 -11.61
C PRO A 260 8.23 -1.11 -11.22
N GLY A 261 9.19 -1.09 -10.30
CA GLY A 261 9.78 0.15 -9.77
C GLY A 261 8.84 0.95 -8.84
N TRP A 262 7.75 0.33 -8.36
CA TRP A 262 6.85 0.89 -7.36
C TRP A 262 6.82 -0.01 -6.12
N SER A 263 7.04 0.58 -4.94
CA SER A 263 7.19 -0.20 -3.70
C SER A 263 5.87 -0.72 -3.14
N GLU A 264 4.77 0.02 -3.28
CA GLU A 264 3.49 -0.42 -2.68
C GLU A 264 2.79 -1.46 -3.56
N VAL A 265 2.05 -2.37 -2.95
CA VAL A 265 1.08 -3.19 -3.67
C VAL A 265 -0.17 -2.35 -3.91
N LEU A 266 -0.76 -2.48 -5.09
CA LEU A 266 -1.94 -1.74 -5.49
C LEU A 266 -3.16 -2.64 -5.53
N CYS A 267 -4.32 -2.08 -5.25
CA CYS A 267 -5.59 -2.77 -5.46
C CYS A 267 -6.11 -2.51 -6.87
N GLY A 268 -6.38 -3.59 -7.61
CA GLY A 268 -7.05 -3.53 -8.92
C GLY A 268 -8.55 -3.83 -8.84
N LYS A 269 -8.97 -4.52 -7.77
CA LYS A 269 -10.37 -4.82 -7.52
C LYS A 269 -10.73 -4.69 -6.05
N CYS A 270 -11.61 -3.75 -5.75
CA CYS A 270 -12.09 -3.50 -4.41
C CYS A 270 -13.33 -4.34 -4.07
N GLY A 271 -13.64 -4.43 -2.77
CA GLY A 271 -14.90 -4.97 -2.27
C GLY A 271 -16.09 -4.08 -2.64
N LYS A 272 -17.31 -4.53 -2.30
CA LYS A 272 -18.52 -3.84 -2.77
C LYS A 272 -18.62 -2.44 -2.15
N GLY A 273 -19.16 -1.50 -2.94
CA GLY A 273 -19.29 -0.11 -2.53
C GLY A 273 -17.96 0.67 -2.52
N LEU A 274 -16.86 0.03 -2.92
CA LEU A 274 -15.54 0.63 -3.02
C LEU A 274 -15.03 0.57 -4.47
N ALA A 275 -14.19 1.51 -4.88
CA ALA A 275 -13.51 1.46 -6.17
C ALA A 275 -12.03 1.86 -6.06
N PRO A 276 -11.15 1.35 -6.94
CA PRO A 276 -9.73 1.63 -6.87
C PRO A 276 -9.38 3.01 -7.48
N VAL A 277 -8.81 3.89 -6.67
CA VAL A 277 -8.25 5.18 -7.08
C VAL A 277 -6.81 5.27 -6.59
N ASP A 278 -5.88 5.52 -7.50
CA ASP A 278 -4.43 5.45 -7.25
C ASP A 278 -4.01 4.13 -6.55
N GLY A 279 -4.70 3.02 -6.90
CA GLY A 279 -4.48 1.69 -6.34
C GLY A 279 -5.00 1.50 -4.90
N ARG A 280 -5.84 2.42 -4.40
CA ARG A 280 -6.44 2.37 -3.06
C ARG A 280 -7.95 2.28 -3.17
N CYS A 281 -8.57 1.49 -2.30
CA CYS A 281 -10.02 1.33 -2.30
C CYS A 281 -10.70 2.47 -1.55
N LEU A 282 -11.47 3.29 -2.27
CA LEU A 282 -12.23 4.41 -1.74
C LEU A 282 -13.73 4.16 -1.86
N LYS A 283 -14.51 4.70 -0.92
CA LYS A 283 -15.96 4.57 -0.90
C LYS A 283 -16.60 5.31 -2.07
N VAL A 284 -17.55 4.67 -2.73
CA VAL A 284 -18.35 5.26 -3.82
C VAL A 284 -19.64 5.84 -3.25
N GLU A 285 -19.79 7.17 -3.31
CA GLU A 285 -21.03 7.88 -2.96
C GLU A 285 -21.60 8.57 -4.19
N GLY A 286 -22.90 8.36 -4.48
CA GLY A 286 -23.55 8.95 -5.66
C GLY A 286 -22.91 8.56 -7.01
N GLY A 287 -22.28 7.38 -7.08
CA GLY A 287 -21.61 6.88 -8.29
C GLY A 287 -20.18 7.42 -8.52
N LYS A 288 -19.57 8.06 -7.50
CA LYS A 288 -18.21 8.62 -7.55
C LYS A 288 -17.40 8.17 -6.34
N ALA A 289 -16.16 7.72 -6.56
CA ALA A 289 -15.26 7.22 -5.49
C ALA A 289 -14.57 8.33 -4.67
N ASP A 290 -14.62 9.58 -5.14
CA ASP A 290 -14.12 10.74 -4.43
C ASP A 290 -14.85 12.01 -4.90
N SER A 291 -14.61 13.12 -4.18
CA SER A 291 -15.14 14.44 -4.53
C SER A 291 -14.62 14.97 -5.88
N THR A 292 -13.63 14.33 -6.49
CA THR A 292 -13.07 14.68 -7.80
C THR A 292 -13.66 13.87 -8.95
N SER A 293 -14.60 12.95 -8.69
CA SER A 293 -15.22 12.10 -9.71
C SER A 293 -14.22 11.24 -10.50
N SER A 294 -13.11 10.83 -9.87
CA SER A 294 -12.00 10.16 -10.54
C SER A 294 -12.35 8.80 -11.12
N CYS A 295 -13.36 8.12 -10.56
CA CYS A 295 -13.84 6.81 -10.99
C CYS A 295 -15.37 6.81 -11.10
N THR A 296 -15.87 6.44 -12.28
CA THR A 296 -17.29 6.25 -12.56
C THR A 296 -17.60 4.78 -12.82
N THR A 297 -18.75 4.35 -12.32
CA THR A 297 -19.18 2.94 -12.33
C THR A 297 -20.61 2.86 -12.86
N SER A 298 -20.83 2.03 -13.87
CA SER A 298 -22.11 1.77 -14.56
C SER A 298 -23.10 1.01 -13.66
N GLN A 299 -22.63 0.45 -12.55
CA GLN A 299 -23.42 -0.40 -11.67
C GLN A 299 -23.96 0.33 -10.44
N ASN A 300 -25.25 0.11 -10.17
CA ASN A 300 -25.95 0.63 -9.02
C ASN A 300 -25.50 -0.13 -7.75
N GLY A 301 -24.70 0.51 -6.90
CA GLY A 301 -24.47 0.24 -5.46
C GLY A 301 -23.91 -1.12 -4.99
N THR A 302 -24.24 -2.24 -5.62
CA THR A 302 -24.11 -3.59 -5.02
C THR A 302 -23.04 -4.49 -5.65
N GLN A 303 -22.30 -4.04 -6.66
CA GLN A 303 -21.29 -4.85 -7.38
C GLN A 303 -20.04 -4.06 -7.79
N VAL A 304 -19.89 -2.84 -7.28
CA VAL A 304 -18.75 -2.00 -7.62
C VAL A 304 -17.49 -2.59 -6.98
N GLY A 305 -16.55 -3.03 -7.81
CA GLY A 305 -15.20 -3.40 -7.40
C GLY A 305 -14.14 -2.90 -8.37
N VAL A 306 -14.53 -2.35 -9.53
CA VAL A 306 -13.66 -1.77 -10.56
C VAL A 306 -14.30 -0.51 -11.13
N CYS A 307 -13.48 0.36 -11.70
CA CYS A 307 -13.87 1.55 -12.44
C CYS A 307 -14.17 1.21 -13.89
N ASP A 308 -15.26 1.76 -14.44
CA ASP A 308 -15.59 1.64 -15.87
C ASP A 308 -14.95 2.77 -16.68
N SER A 309 -14.84 3.96 -16.10
CA SER A 309 -14.16 5.10 -16.70
C SER A 309 -13.63 6.06 -15.62
N CYS A 310 -12.69 6.94 -16.02
CA CYS A 310 -11.94 7.77 -15.08
C CYS A 310 -12.21 9.27 -15.22
N GLY A 311 -13.47 9.66 -15.05
CA GLY A 311 -13.92 11.05 -15.08
C GLY A 311 -13.66 11.78 -16.42
N SER A 312 -14.15 13.01 -16.52
CA SER A 312 -13.96 13.89 -17.69
C SER A 312 -12.83 14.91 -17.51
N SER A 313 -12.21 14.97 -16.32
CA SER A 313 -11.02 15.76 -16.08
C SER A 313 -9.82 14.99 -16.60
N ASN A 314 -9.09 15.55 -17.55
CA ASN A 314 -7.92 14.98 -18.24
C ASN A 314 -6.71 14.81 -17.28
N THR A 315 -6.92 14.17 -16.14
CA THR A 315 -6.00 14.07 -15.00
C THR A 315 -5.86 12.63 -14.52
N TYR A 316 -6.87 11.79 -14.76
CA TYR A 316 -6.87 10.37 -14.42
C TYR A 316 -6.97 9.50 -15.68
N PHE A 317 -6.40 8.30 -15.62
CA PHE A 317 -6.59 7.28 -16.65
C PHE A 317 -6.94 5.91 -16.08
N LEU A 318 -7.65 5.11 -16.88
CA LEU A 318 -8.04 3.75 -16.52
C LEU A 318 -6.90 2.76 -16.72
N PHE A 319 -6.63 1.95 -15.70
CA PHE A 319 -5.64 0.88 -15.73
C PHE A 319 -6.01 -0.20 -14.71
N ASN A 320 -5.96 -1.49 -15.08
CA ASN A 320 -6.25 -2.62 -14.18
C ASN A 320 -7.48 -2.42 -13.26
N GLY A 321 -8.59 -1.94 -13.81
CA GLY A 321 -9.84 -1.75 -13.07
C GLY A 321 -9.87 -0.55 -12.12
N GLY A 322 -8.86 0.32 -12.12
CA GLY A 322 -8.81 1.52 -11.28
C GLY A 322 -8.44 2.78 -12.06
N CYS A 323 -8.59 3.93 -11.39
CA CYS A 323 -8.27 5.24 -11.95
C CYS A 323 -7.02 5.85 -11.31
N TYR A 324 -6.07 6.27 -12.14
CA TYR A 324 -4.74 6.68 -11.69
C TYR A 324 -4.40 8.09 -12.14
N ALA A 325 -3.95 8.94 -11.21
CA ALA A 325 -3.58 10.31 -11.48
C ALA A 325 -2.28 10.39 -12.28
N GLN A 326 -2.31 10.93 -13.50
CA GLN A 326 -1.11 11.02 -14.36
C GLN A 326 -0.01 11.92 -13.78
N SER A 327 -0.35 12.86 -12.89
CA SER A 327 0.61 13.82 -12.34
C SER A 327 1.39 13.31 -11.12
N LYS A 328 0.99 12.20 -10.50
CA LYS A 328 1.54 11.76 -9.20
C LYS A 328 1.50 10.24 -9.04
N GLY A 329 2.12 9.78 -7.94
CA GLY A 329 2.03 8.39 -7.51
C GLY A 329 2.49 7.41 -8.60
N VAL A 330 1.80 6.27 -8.70
CA VAL A 330 2.05 5.28 -9.74
C VAL A 330 1.59 5.74 -11.13
N GLY A 331 0.64 6.68 -11.22
CA GLY A 331 0.09 7.10 -12.51
C GLY A 331 1.15 7.74 -13.42
N ASN A 332 2.02 8.59 -12.87
CA ASN A 332 3.14 9.17 -13.62
C ASN A 332 4.24 8.16 -14.00
N LYS A 333 4.26 6.98 -13.36
CA LYS A 333 5.16 5.87 -13.70
C LYS A 333 4.64 5.02 -14.85
N LEU A 334 3.34 5.06 -15.12
CA LEU A 334 2.68 4.26 -16.14
C LEU A 334 2.40 5.06 -17.43
N CYS A 335 2.11 6.35 -17.28
CA CYS A 335 1.65 7.19 -18.37
C CYS A 335 2.29 8.58 -18.37
N THR A 336 2.86 9.02 -19.49
CA THR A 336 3.44 10.36 -19.65
C THR A 336 2.48 11.36 -20.29
N ALA A 337 1.52 10.91 -21.10
CA ALA A 337 0.51 11.77 -21.71
C ALA A 337 -0.84 11.06 -21.83
N MET A 338 -1.93 11.83 -21.72
CA MET A 338 -3.30 11.34 -21.89
C MET A 338 -3.90 11.82 -23.21
N THR A 339 -4.97 11.16 -23.67
CA THR A 339 -5.73 11.64 -24.83
C THR A 339 -6.53 12.89 -24.45
N THR A 340 -6.53 13.91 -25.32
CA THR A 340 -7.22 15.18 -25.07
C THR A 340 -8.66 15.22 -25.61
N ARG A 341 -9.11 14.15 -26.28
CA ARG A 341 -10.28 14.19 -27.18
C ARG A 341 -11.47 13.29 -26.81
N THR A 342 -11.40 12.49 -25.75
CA THR A 342 -12.57 11.68 -25.29
C THR A 342 -12.70 11.70 -23.77
N ALA A 343 -13.94 11.66 -23.29
CA ALA A 343 -14.33 11.81 -21.88
C ALA A 343 -14.03 10.57 -21.01
N ASP A 344 -13.13 9.69 -21.45
CA ASP A 344 -12.98 8.33 -20.89
C ASP A 344 -11.68 8.11 -20.09
N GLY A 345 -10.77 9.10 -20.04
CA GLY A 345 -9.53 9.02 -19.27
C GLY A 345 -8.63 7.87 -19.75
N THR A 346 -8.02 8.00 -20.92
CA THR A 346 -7.10 6.99 -21.47
C THR A 346 -5.67 7.51 -21.59
N CYS A 347 -4.71 6.63 -21.31
CA CYS A 347 -3.30 6.92 -21.56
C CYS A 347 -3.04 6.95 -23.07
N SER A 348 -2.39 8.02 -23.56
CA SER A 348 -1.98 8.15 -24.97
C SER A 348 -0.52 7.83 -25.19
N THR A 349 0.34 8.09 -24.19
CA THR A 349 1.77 7.79 -24.25
C THR A 349 2.18 7.04 -22.99
N PRO A 350 2.34 5.70 -23.05
CA PRO A 350 2.83 4.94 -21.92
C PRO A 350 4.31 5.21 -21.67
N THR A 351 4.75 4.96 -20.43
CA THR A 351 6.18 4.86 -20.10
C THR A 351 6.78 3.54 -20.58
N SER A 352 8.09 3.34 -20.42
CA SER A 352 8.78 2.12 -20.86
C SER A 352 8.36 0.82 -20.13
N ILE A 353 7.66 0.91 -19.00
CA ILE A 353 7.18 -0.27 -18.24
C ILE A 353 5.79 -0.75 -18.66
N ALA A 354 5.15 -0.03 -19.58
CA ALA A 354 3.81 -0.32 -20.06
C ALA A 354 3.69 -0.12 -21.57
N PHE A 355 2.60 -0.62 -22.16
CA PHE A 355 2.31 -0.43 -23.58
C PHE A 355 0.81 -0.35 -23.83
N LEU A 356 0.43 0.21 -24.99
CA LEU A 356 -0.95 0.28 -25.44
C LEU A 356 -1.24 -0.81 -26.47
N LYS A 357 -2.29 -1.58 -26.24
CA LYS A 357 -2.86 -2.54 -27.20
C LYS A 357 -4.36 -2.34 -27.25
N ASP A 358 -4.91 -2.10 -28.45
CA ASP A 358 -6.32 -1.79 -28.65
C ASP A 358 -6.83 -0.65 -27.75
N THR A 359 -6.02 0.41 -27.60
CA THR A 359 -6.26 1.59 -26.72
C THR A 359 -6.29 1.30 -25.21
N LYS A 360 -6.05 0.05 -24.78
CA LYS A 360 -5.93 -0.34 -23.39
C LYS A 360 -4.47 -0.40 -22.96
N LEU A 361 -4.21 0.03 -21.73
CA LEU A 361 -2.88 0.05 -21.12
C LEU A 361 -2.60 -1.27 -20.41
N TYR A 362 -1.47 -1.88 -20.70
CA TYR A 362 -0.99 -3.11 -20.07
C TYR A 362 0.45 -2.94 -19.60
N LEU A 363 0.84 -3.65 -18.54
CA LEU A 363 2.24 -3.75 -18.14
C LEU A 363 2.99 -4.63 -19.14
N CYS A 364 4.28 -4.34 -19.38
CA CYS A 364 5.13 -5.19 -20.21
C CYS A 364 5.12 -6.66 -19.73
N GLY A 365 5.09 -6.85 -18.40
CA GLY A 365 5.05 -8.15 -17.73
C GLY A 365 3.68 -8.82 -17.65
N ASP A 366 2.62 -8.25 -18.25
CA ASP A 366 1.26 -8.78 -18.15
C ASP A 366 1.19 -10.23 -18.67
N ALA A 367 0.53 -11.12 -17.92
CA ALA A 367 0.52 -12.55 -18.22
C ALA A 367 -0.26 -12.90 -19.50
N THR A 368 -1.22 -12.06 -19.91
CA THR A 368 -2.11 -12.33 -21.05
C THR A 368 -1.71 -11.55 -22.29
N ASN A 369 -1.40 -10.27 -22.13
CA ASN A 369 -1.09 -9.36 -23.22
C ASN A 369 0.40 -9.04 -23.33
N GLY A 370 1.14 -9.19 -22.22
CA GLY A 370 2.55 -8.91 -22.12
C GLY A 370 3.43 -10.12 -22.43
N LYS A 371 4.68 -10.06 -21.96
CA LYS A 371 5.61 -11.19 -21.88
C LYS A 371 5.99 -11.38 -20.43
N ALA A 372 5.91 -12.61 -19.92
CA ALA A 372 6.33 -12.91 -18.56
C ALA A 372 7.75 -12.37 -18.27
N ASN A 373 7.95 -11.85 -17.07
CA ASN A 373 9.23 -11.34 -16.58
C ASN A 373 9.79 -10.11 -17.32
N CYS A 374 9.00 -9.48 -18.17
CA CYS A 374 9.38 -8.26 -18.89
C CYS A 374 9.24 -7.03 -17.98
N ASN A 375 10.34 -6.33 -17.71
CA ASN A 375 10.32 -5.11 -16.90
C ASN A 375 9.99 -3.89 -17.77
N THR A 376 10.73 -3.71 -18.85
CA THR A 376 10.49 -2.66 -19.84
C THR A 376 10.34 -3.25 -21.23
N CYS A 377 9.60 -2.58 -22.10
CA CYS A 377 9.30 -3.06 -23.44
C CYS A 377 9.13 -1.94 -24.46
N THR A 378 9.18 -2.32 -25.73
CA THR A 378 8.67 -1.55 -26.85
C THR A 378 7.53 -2.31 -27.51
N TYR A 379 6.59 -1.57 -28.11
CA TYR A 379 5.42 -2.15 -28.76
C TYR A 379 5.13 -1.40 -30.05
N SER A 380 5.05 -2.14 -31.16
CA SER A 380 4.64 -1.62 -32.47
C SER A 380 3.54 -2.50 -33.05
N THR A 381 3.91 -3.68 -33.53
CA THR A 381 3.01 -4.77 -33.96
C THR A 381 3.10 -5.99 -33.04
N SER A 382 4.23 -6.13 -32.34
CA SER A 382 4.48 -7.14 -31.32
C SER A 382 5.26 -6.52 -30.16
N LEU A 383 5.15 -7.16 -29.01
CA LEU A 383 5.86 -6.75 -27.79
C LEU A 383 7.30 -7.27 -27.81
N SER A 384 8.26 -6.38 -27.57
CA SER A 384 9.68 -6.72 -27.42
C SER A 384 10.18 -6.21 -26.07
N CYS A 385 10.70 -7.12 -25.23
CA CYS A 385 11.32 -6.73 -23.96
C CYS A 385 12.65 -6.03 -24.20
N THR A 386 12.87 -4.96 -23.46
CA THR A 386 14.13 -4.19 -23.44
C THR A 386 14.89 -4.38 -22.12
N SER A 387 14.20 -4.82 -21.06
CA SER A 387 14.82 -5.28 -19.81
C SER A 387 13.90 -6.27 -19.09
N CYS A 388 14.46 -7.01 -18.13
CA CYS A 388 13.77 -8.09 -17.42
C CYS A 388 13.66 -7.82 -15.92
N LEU A 389 12.61 -8.37 -15.30
CA LEU A 389 12.37 -8.29 -13.86
C LEU A 389 13.21 -9.31 -13.10
N ASN A 390 13.62 -8.95 -11.88
CA ASN A 390 13.92 -9.87 -10.77
C ASN A 390 14.77 -11.09 -11.15
N GLY A 391 16.01 -10.88 -11.58
CA GLY A 391 16.93 -11.98 -11.85
C GLY A 391 16.55 -12.83 -13.07
N CYS A 392 15.89 -12.21 -14.05
CA CYS A 392 15.71 -12.81 -15.37
C CYS A 392 16.71 -12.24 -16.38
N MET A 393 17.11 -13.09 -17.34
CA MET A 393 18.05 -12.75 -18.40
C MET A 393 17.27 -12.33 -19.65
N LEU A 394 17.64 -11.19 -20.24
CA LEU A 394 17.10 -10.80 -21.54
C LEU A 394 17.63 -11.77 -22.60
N SER A 395 16.81 -12.22 -23.53
CA SER A 395 17.25 -13.06 -24.65
C SER A 395 16.23 -12.96 -25.78
N ASN A 396 16.69 -12.56 -26.97
CA ASN A 396 15.84 -12.38 -28.16
C ASN A 396 14.54 -11.61 -27.88
N SER A 397 14.64 -10.45 -27.20
CA SER A 397 13.51 -9.60 -26.81
C SER A 397 12.46 -10.28 -25.90
N SER A 398 12.85 -11.34 -25.20
CA SER A 398 12.06 -12.03 -24.18
C SER A 398 12.89 -12.21 -22.91
N CYS A 399 12.26 -12.57 -21.79
CA CYS A 399 12.93 -12.70 -20.50
C CYS A 399 12.91 -14.15 -20.05
N LEU A 400 14.09 -14.71 -19.81
CA LEU A 400 14.28 -16.08 -19.36
C LEU A 400 14.57 -16.09 -17.86
N SER A 401 13.84 -16.92 -17.12
CA SER A 401 14.17 -17.21 -15.73
C SER A 401 15.52 -17.93 -15.64
N SER A 402 16.11 -17.96 -14.43
CA SER A 402 17.30 -18.79 -14.15
C SER A 402 17.11 -20.26 -14.57
N PHE A 403 15.91 -20.79 -14.33
CA PHE A 403 15.55 -22.16 -14.72
C PHE A 403 15.45 -22.32 -16.23
N ASP A 404 14.79 -21.41 -16.93
CA ASP A 404 14.60 -21.53 -18.38
C ASP A 404 15.90 -21.34 -19.15
N ALA A 405 16.77 -20.43 -18.69
CA ALA A 405 18.10 -20.25 -19.26
C ALA A 405 18.96 -21.53 -19.16
N ASP A 406 18.84 -22.26 -18.05
CA ASP A 406 19.53 -23.54 -17.82
C ASP A 406 18.90 -24.67 -18.64
N LYS A 407 17.56 -24.79 -18.58
CA LYS A 407 16.78 -25.82 -19.28
C LYS A 407 16.93 -25.75 -20.80
N THR A 408 17.02 -24.54 -21.36
CA THR A 408 17.28 -24.33 -22.80
C THR A 408 18.74 -24.58 -23.18
N GLY A 409 19.63 -24.74 -22.19
CA GLY A 409 21.06 -24.86 -22.37
C GLY A 409 21.72 -23.56 -22.83
N LEU A 410 21.04 -22.41 -22.73
CA LEU A 410 21.56 -21.11 -23.12
C LEU A 410 22.66 -20.64 -22.15
N CYS A 411 22.40 -20.80 -20.85
CA CYS A 411 23.33 -20.48 -19.77
C CYS A 411 23.11 -21.43 -18.59
N ALA A 412 24.09 -22.28 -18.30
CA ALA A 412 24.02 -23.22 -17.18
C ALA A 412 23.92 -22.49 -15.83
N ARG A 413 23.19 -23.03 -14.85
CA ARG A 413 23.05 -22.41 -13.51
C ARG A 413 24.38 -22.05 -12.85
N SER A 414 25.41 -22.89 -12.99
CA SER A 414 26.76 -22.63 -12.45
C SER A 414 27.44 -21.39 -13.04
N ASN A 415 26.98 -20.99 -14.22
CA ASN A 415 27.50 -19.87 -14.99
C ASN A 415 26.61 -18.63 -14.88
N GLN A 416 25.52 -18.69 -14.14
CA GLN A 416 24.66 -17.54 -13.90
C GLN A 416 25.16 -16.75 -12.69
N LEU A 417 25.07 -15.41 -12.77
CA LEU A 417 25.44 -14.47 -11.71
C LEU A 417 24.42 -13.33 -11.69
N LEU A 418 24.22 -12.68 -10.55
CA LEU A 418 23.39 -11.49 -10.44
C LEU A 418 24.25 -10.24 -10.34
N VAL A 419 23.85 -9.23 -11.10
CA VAL A 419 24.42 -7.88 -11.05
C VAL A 419 23.29 -6.91 -10.70
N GLY A 420 23.17 -6.60 -9.41
CA GLY A 420 21.95 -6.00 -8.87
C GLY A 420 20.76 -6.93 -9.10
N GLU A 421 19.77 -6.47 -9.86
CA GLU A 421 18.57 -7.24 -10.22
C GLU A 421 18.70 -8.02 -11.55
N ALA A 422 19.78 -7.84 -12.31
CA ALA A 422 19.94 -8.47 -13.63
C ALA A 422 20.64 -9.83 -13.51
N LEU A 423 20.06 -10.87 -14.12
CA LEU A 423 20.73 -12.17 -14.24
C LEU A 423 21.60 -12.18 -15.49
N VAL A 424 22.90 -12.37 -15.27
CA VAL A 424 23.93 -12.38 -16.29
C VAL A 424 24.52 -13.77 -16.46
N CYS A 425 24.98 -14.09 -17.66
CA CYS A 425 25.72 -15.29 -17.95
C CYS A 425 27.23 -15.00 -17.99
N LYS A 426 28.01 -15.83 -17.31
CA LYS A 426 29.48 -15.82 -17.36
C LYS A 426 30.02 -16.60 -18.56
N GLU A 427 29.32 -17.68 -18.90
CA GLU A 427 29.70 -18.56 -20.01
C GLU A 427 28.45 -19.20 -20.63
N CYS A 428 28.25 -18.88 -21.91
CA CYS A 428 27.10 -19.24 -22.71
C CYS A 428 27.26 -20.60 -23.39
N LYS A 429 26.17 -21.07 -24.01
CA LYS A 429 26.21 -22.18 -24.96
C LYS A 429 27.26 -21.97 -26.04
N LYS A 430 27.90 -23.06 -26.48
CA LYS A 430 28.83 -23.07 -27.62
C LYS A 430 28.26 -22.34 -28.83
N GLY A 431 29.01 -21.36 -29.33
CA GLY A 431 28.62 -20.51 -30.45
C GLY A 431 27.92 -19.21 -30.05
N SER A 432 27.84 -18.90 -28.76
CA SER A 432 27.32 -17.66 -28.21
C SER A 432 28.25 -17.11 -27.13
N VAL A 433 28.27 -15.79 -26.96
CA VAL A 433 29.11 -15.12 -25.94
C VAL A 433 28.28 -14.11 -25.14
N PRO A 434 28.65 -13.82 -23.87
CA PRO A 434 27.92 -12.85 -23.06
C PRO A 434 28.24 -11.41 -23.47
N ILE A 435 27.22 -10.67 -23.92
CA ILE A 435 27.28 -9.23 -24.15
C ILE A 435 26.25 -8.57 -23.23
N ASP A 436 26.71 -7.67 -22.36
CA ASP A 436 25.95 -7.07 -21.26
C ASP A 436 25.19 -8.14 -20.42
N GLY A 437 25.85 -9.29 -20.22
CA GLY A 437 25.32 -10.43 -19.47
C GLY A 437 24.36 -11.34 -20.23
N THR A 438 23.98 -11.02 -21.47
CA THR A 438 23.10 -11.84 -22.31
C THR A 438 23.88 -12.68 -23.31
N CYS A 439 23.47 -13.93 -23.54
CA CYS A 439 24.09 -14.78 -24.55
C CYS A 439 23.66 -14.41 -25.97
N LEU A 440 24.57 -13.82 -26.75
CA LEU A 440 24.38 -13.48 -28.17
C LEU A 440 25.10 -14.49 -29.05
N GLU A 441 24.44 -14.96 -30.12
CA GLU A 441 25.06 -15.87 -31.09
C GLU A 441 26.14 -15.19 -31.93
N VAL A 442 27.26 -15.90 -32.12
CA VAL A 442 28.39 -15.46 -32.96
C VAL A 442 28.19 -15.84 -34.43
N SER A 443 27.36 -16.85 -34.71
CA SER A 443 27.32 -17.56 -36.01
C SER A 443 26.42 -16.94 -37.08
N SER A 444 25.48 -16.06 -36.74
CA SER A 444 24.56 -15.48 -37.73
C SER A 444 25.22 -14.31 -38.46
N THR A 445 25.06 -14.22 -39.80
CA THR A 445 25.71 -13.20 -40.64
C THR A 445 25.45 -11.76 -40.17
N ILE A 446 24.33 -11.52 -39.48
CA ILE A 446 23.91 -10.23 -38.94
C ILE A 446 24.49 -9.97 -37.53
N SER A 447 24.50 -10.98 -36.65
CA SER A 447 25.04 -10.85 -35.27
C SER A 447 26.57 -10.86 -35.23
N ARG A 448 27.20 -11.47 -36.25
CA ARG A 448 28.65 -11.65 -36.31
C ARG A 448 29.42 -10.34 -36.31
N THR A 449 28.96 -9.31 -37.03
CA THR A 449 29.67 -8.02 -37.07
C THR A 449 29.60 -7.31 -35.72
N THR A 450 28.40 -7.19 -35.14
CA THR A 450 28.20 -6.49 -33.88
C THR A 450 28.83 -7.23 -32.68
N THR A 451 28.80 -8.56 -32.69
CA THR A 451 29.38 -9.38 -31.61
C THR A 451 30.91 -9.44 -31.72
N ASN A 452 31.46 -9.62 -32.92
CA ASN A 452 32.92 -9.70 -33.13
C ASN A 452 33.62 -8.35 -32.93
N ASP A 453 32.92 -7.24 -33.16
CA ASP A 453 33.45 -5.90 -32.89
C ASP A 453 33.54 -5.63 -31.38
N VAL A 454 32.77 -6.34 -30.56
CA VAL A 454 32.71 -6.16 -29.11
C VAL A 454 33.53 -7.21 -28.38
N CYS A 455 33.25 -8.49 -28.60
CA CYS A 455 33.85 -9.64 -27.92
C CYS A 455 35.09 -10.13 -28.67
N LYS A 456 36.22 -10.19 -27.97
CA LYS A 456 37.52 -10.53 -28.55
C LYS A 456 38.20 -11.65 -27.77
N LYS A 457 39.14 -12.31 -28.44
CA LYS A 457 40.13 -13.21 -27.82
C LYS A 457 41.15 -12.37 -27.03
N ALA A 458 41.96 -13.04 -26.20
CA ALA A 458 42.99 -12.37 -25.39
C ALA A 458 43.98 -11.51 -26.23
N ASP A 459 44.27 -11.94 -27.46
CA ASP A 459 45.15 -11.22 -28.41
C ASP A 459 44.49 -10.04 -29.14
N GLY A 460 43.20 -9.77 -28.86
CA GLY A 460 42.42 -8.69 -29.46
C GLY A 460 41.78 -9.03 -30.81
N THR A 461 41.94 -10.26 -31.30
CA THR A 461 41.28 -10.73 -32.53
C THR A 461 39.80 -11.12 -32.28
N PRO A 462 38.96 -11.14 -33.33
CA PRO A 462 37.57 -11.61 -33.23
C PRO A 462 37.43 -13.04 -32.69
N VAL A 463 36.37 -13.28 -31.93
CA VAL A 463 35.98 -14.65 -31.52
C VAL A 463 35.48 -15.47 -32.71
N ASP A 464 35.61 -16.80 -32.62
CA ASP A 464 35.09 -17.74 -33.63
C ASP A 464 33.73 -18.32 -33.22
N GLY A 465 33.07 -19.02 -34.15
CA GLY A 465 31.73 -19.60 -33.94
C GLY A 465 31.66 -20.74 -32.91
N THR A 466 32.74 -21.02 -32.18
CA THR A 466 32.75 -21.98 -31.08
C THR A 466 32.92 -21.33 -29.71
N ALA A 467 33.14 -20.01 -29.66
CA ALA A 467 33.31 -19.28 -28.42
C ALA A 467 32.08 -19.42 -27.50
N THR A 468 32.34 -19.45 -26.19
CA THR A 468 31.35 -19.48 -25.10
C THR A 468 31.43 -18.24 -24.21
N ARG A 469 32.53 -17.49 -24.30
CA ARG A 469 32.86 -16.32 -23.49
C ARG A 469 33.80 -15.37 -24.24
N CYS A 470 33.93 -14.16 -23.72
CA CYS A 470 34.90 -13.15 -24.13
C CYS A 470 36.16 -13.21 -23.25
N GLU A 471 37.31 -12.87 -23.84
CA GLU A 471 38.59 -12.77 -23.13
C GLU A 471 39.14 -11.34 -23.16
N ASN A 472 38.64 -10.52 -24.08
CA ASN A 472 38.89 -9.09 -24.17
C ASN A 472 37.68 -8.39 -24.81
N CYS A 473 37.60 -7.07 -24.66
CA CYS A 473 36.49 -6.27 -25.16
C CYS A 473 36.98 -5.05 -25.94
N SER A 474 36.09 -4.47 -26.76
CA SER A 474 36.38 -3.21 -27.45
C SER A 474 36.37 -2.00 -26.51
N THR A 475 36.79 -0.84 -27.04
CA THR A 475 37.13 0.36 -26.25
C THR A 475 36.03 0.88 -25.33
N ASN A 476 34.75 0.70 -25.70
CA ASN A 476 33.59 1.19 -24.93
C ASN A 476 32.97 0.12 -24.01
N TYR A 477 33.63 -1.04 -23.90
CA TYR A 477 33.21 -2.17 -23.10
C TYR A 477 34.31 -2.54 -22.12
N PHE A 478 33.93 -3.20 -21.03
CA PHE A 478 34.86 -3.82 -20.10
C PHE A 478 34.54 -5.29 -19.91
N LEU A 479 35.58 -6.07 -19.64
CA LEU A 479 35.48 -7.50 -19.35
C LEU A 479 35.07 -7.69 -17.89
N PHE A 480 34.02 -8.50 -17.68
CA PHE A 480 33.62 -8.95 -16.35
C PHE A 480 33.13 -10.39 -16.46
N GLU A 481 33.74 -11.31 -15.69
CA GLU A 481 33.35 -12.73 -15.63
C GLU A 481 33.10 -13.38 -17.01
N GLY A 482 33.96 -13.13 -18.01
CA GLY A 482 33.83 -13.73 -19.34
C GLY A 482 32.82 -13.06 -20.27
N GLY A 483 32.23 -11.93 -19.88
CA GLY A 483 31.35 -11.12 -20.74
C GLY A 483 31.88 -9.73 -21.01
N CYS A 484 31.42 -9.10 -22.10
CA CYS A 484 31.71 -7.70 -22.42
C CYS A 484 30.53 -6.80 -22.09
N TYR A 485 30.74 -5.82 -21.20
CA TYR A 485 29.70 -4.97 -20.63
C TYR A 485 29.92 -3.50 -21.04
N PRO A 486 28.92 -2.82 -21.61
CA PRO A 486 29.03 -1.41 -21.99
C PRO A 486 28.86 -0.49 -20.77
N VAL A 487 29.34 0.75 -20.88
CA VAL A 487 29.09 1.82 -19.90
C VAL A 487 27.89 2.71 -20.29
N THR A 488 27.07 2.26 -21.24
CA THR A 488 25.90 3.01 -21.72
C THR A 488 24.81 3.05 -20.65
N PRO A 489 24.07 4.17 -20.50
CA PRO A 489 23.00 4.27 -19.51
C PRO A 489 21.99 3.12 -19.62
N ASN A 490 21.55 2.61 -18.48
CA ASN A 490 20.57 1.51 -18.32
C ASN A 490 21.07 0.11 -18.72
N SER A 491 22.32 -0.04 -19.18
CA SER A 491 22.96 -1.36 -19.33
C SER A 491 23.29 -1.98 -17.98
N VAL A 492 23.48 -3.30 -17.94
CA VAL A 492 24.00 -3.97 -16.73
C VAL A 492 25.40 -3.46 -16.42
N GLY A 493 26.23 -3.24 -17.45
CA GLY A 493 27.58 -2.73 -17.30
C GLY A 493 27.67 -1.35 -16.64
N SER A 494 26.74 -0.44 -16.92
CA SER A 494 26.69 0.88 -16.28
C SER A 494 26.44 0.84 -14.76
N LYS A 495 25.93 -0.30 -14.23
CA LYS A 495 25.80 -0.52 -12.77
C LYS A 495 27.12 -0.92 -12.12
N LEU A 496 28.08 -1.40 -12.90
CA LEU A 496 29.39 -1.84 -12.41
C LEU A 496 30.45 -0.77 -12.66
N CYS A 497 30.43 -0.17 -13.85
CA CYS A 497 31.50 0.66 -14.34
C CYS A 497 31.00 2.01 -14.87
N GLN A 498 31.67 3.08 -14.47
CA GLN A 498 31.41 4.43 -14.97
C GLN A 498 32.22 4.73 -16.23
N THR A 499 33.48 4.31 -16.28
CA THR A 499 34.38 4.54 -17.41
C THR A 499 35.15 3.28 -17.75
N ALA A 500 35.11 2.88 -19.02
CA ALA A 500 35.87 1.75 -19.55
C ALA A 500 36.93 2.23 -20.54
N SER A 501 38.08 1.54 -20.55
CA SER A 501 39.14 1.77 -21.53
C SER A 501 39.86 0.46 -21.80
N ASN A 502 40.14 0.17 -23.07
CA ASN A 502 40.87 -1.02 -23.52
C ASN A 502 40.34 -2.33 -22.92
N GLY A 503 39.03 -2.50 -22.85
CA GLY A 503 38.42 -3.71 -22.31
C GLY A 503 38.43 -3.82 -20.79
N GLN A 504 38.82 -2.77 -20.05
CA GLN A 504 38.85 -2.76 -18.59
C GLN A 504 38.03 -1.61 -18.01
N CYS A 505 37.45 -1.85 -16.84
CA CYS A 505 36.81 -0.79 -16.08
C CYS A 505 37.88 0.03 -15.35
N THR A 506 37.96 1.34 -15.62
CA THR A 506 38.93 2.22 -14.96
C THR A 506 38.36 2.90 -13.72
N THR A 507 37.04 3.11 -13.69
CA THR A 507 36.33 3.72 -12.55
C THR A 507 35.04 2.96 -12.29
N ALA A 508 34.89 2.43 -11.06
CA ALA A 508 33.65 1.76 -10.65
C ALA A 508 32.47 2.74 -10.67
N ALA A 509 31.29 2.24 -11.00
CA ALA A 509 30.06 3.02 -10.89
C ALA A 509 29.77 3.35 -9.41
N SER A 510 29.13 4.49 -9.16
CA SER A 510 28.65 4.85 -7.84
C SER A 510 27.64 3.81 -7.35
N GLY A 511 27.93 3.17 -6.21
CA GLY A 511 27.09 2.10 -5.67
C GLY A 511 27.27 0.74 -6.37
N SER A 512 28.39 0.53 -7.08
CA SER A 512 28.73 -0.77 -7.67
C SER A 512 28.62 -1.90 -6.63
N PRO A 513 27.95 -3.02 -6.95
CA PRO A 513 27.82 -4.14 -6.02
C PRO A 513 29.15 -4.86 -5.75
N PHE A 514 30.11 -4.75 -6.67
CA PHE A 514 31.42 -5.39 -6.56
C PHE A 514 32.51 -4.32 -6.43
N PRO A 515 33.47 -4.49 -5.52
CA PRO A 515 34.60 -3.57 -5.40
C PRO A 515 35.59 -3.79 -6.56
N LEU A 516 36.08 -2.69 -7.11
CA LEU A 516 37.03 -2.67 -8.22
C LEU A 516 38.45 -2.42 -7.68
N SER A 517 39.42 -3.23 -8.10
CA SER A 517 40.84 -3.01 -7.82
C SER A 517 41.67 -3.33 -9.06
N ASN A 518 42.51 -2.38 -9.50
CA ASN A 518 43.39 -2.53 -10.66
C ASN A 518 42.67 -3.04 -11.93
N GLY A 519 41.46 -2.53 -12.19
CA GLY A 519 40.66 -2.92 -13.37
C GLY A 519 39.93 -4.26 -13.25
N VAL A 520 40.01 -4.94 -12.10
CA VAL A 520 39.38 -6.24 -11.84
C VAL A 520 38.35 -6.11 -10.70
N PHE A 521 37.14 -6.62 -10.94
CA PHE A 521 36.10 -6.68 -9.91
C PHE A 521 36.30 -7.89 -9.01
N THR A 522 36.15 -7.70 -7.70
CA THR A 522 36.16 -8.80 -6.72
C THR A 522 34.74 -9.31 -6.52
N LEU A 523 34.52 -10.62 -6.65
CA LEU A 523 33.22 -11.22 -6.37
C LEU A 523 32.92 -11.26 -4.87
N CYS A 524 31.63 -11.12 -4.56
CA CYS A 524 31.13 -11.19 -3.20
C CYS A 524 31.05 -12.63 -2.67
N PRO A 525 31.10 -12.82 -1.34
CA PRO A 525 30.88 -14.13 -0.75
C PRO A 525 29.47 -14.65 -1.04
N ALA A 526 29.29 -15.97 -0.97
CA ALA A 526 27.99 -16.60 -1.25
C ALA A 526 26.88 -16.02 -0.35
N GLY A 527 25.72 -15.75 -0.95
CA GLY A 527 24.58 -15.13 -0.28
C GLY A 527 24.58 -13.59 -0.29
N CYS A 528 25.67 -12.95 -0.73
CA CYS A 528 25.77 -11.49 -0.83
C CYS A 528 25.49 -10.99 -2.24
N GLY A 529 24.68 -9.93 -2.33
CA GLY A 529 24.36 -9.22 -3.57
C GLY A 529 25.29 -8.03 -3.79
N ALA A 530 25.83 -7.46 -2.72
CA ALA A 530 26.89 -6.47 -2.75
C ALA A 530 27.87 -6.67 -1.58
N CYS A 531 29.10 -6.21 -1.79
CA CYS A 531 30.17 -6.33 -0.82
C CYS A 531 31.21 -5.21 -0.96
N SER A 532 31.94 -4.93 0.11
CA SER A 532 33.10 -4.03 0.09
C SER A 532 34.43 -4.76 -0.08
N SER A 533 34.43 -6.08 0.13
CA SER A 533 35.54 -7.00 -0.11
C SER A 533 35.01 -8.42 -0.29
N SER A 534 35.87 -9.38 -0.62
CA SER A 534 35.49 -10.80 -0.72
C SER A 534 34.96 -11.42 0.58
N THR A 535 35.06 -10.74 1.72
CA THR A 535 34.62 -11.24 3.03
C THR A 535 33.56 -10.36 3.70
N VAL A 536 33.39 -9.11 3.28
CA VAL A 536 32.48 -8.15 3.93
C VAL A 536 31.26 -7.92 3.06
N CYS A 537 30.11 -8.40 3.53
CA CYS A 537 28.81 -8.28 2.88
C CYS A 537 28.16 -6.94 3.23
N THR A 538 27.59 -6.25 2.26
CA THR A 538 26.86 -5.00 2.51
C THR A 538 25.37 -5.11 2.17
N SER A 539 24.98 -6.10 1.35
CA SER A 539 23.58 -6.44 1.11
C SER A 539 23.43 -7.92 0.74
N CYS A 540 22.27 -8.48 1.07
CA CYS A 540 21.92 -9.84 0.68
C CYS A 540 21.58 -9.94 -0.80
N GLY A 541 21.97 -11.05 -1.42
CA GLY A 541 21.65 -11.34 -2.82
C GLY A 541 20.20 -11.80 -2.98
N LEU A 542 19.74 -11.94 -4.24
CA LEU A 542 18.45 -12.57 -4.48
C LEU A 542 18.41 -13.98 -3.92
N GLY A 543 17.24 -14.39 -3.44
CA GLY A 543 17.07 -15.64 -2.69
C GLY A 543 17.51 -15.54 -1.24
N TYR A 544 17.87 -14.35 -0.75
CA TYR A 544 18.20 -14.09 0.64
C TYR A 544 17.52 -12.81 1.16
N TYR A 545 17.26 -12.76 2.46
CA TYR A 545 16.74 -11.60 3.17
C TYR A 545 17.55 -11.36 4.45
N ASN A 546 17.47 -10.14 4.97
CA ASN A 546 18.01 -9.77 6.27
C ASN A 546 16.93 -9.16 7.15
N THR A 547 17.07 -9.35 8.46
CA THR A 547 16.24 -8.67 9.48
C THR A 547 17.04 -7.64 10.28
N THR A 548 18.36 -7.63 10.11
CA THR A 548 19.32 -6.74 10.75
C THR A 548 20.24 -6.10 9.69
N PRO A 549 20.94 -5.00 10.01
CA PRO A 549 21.97 -4.45 9.12
C PRO A 549 23.00 -5.53 8.72
N VAL A 550 23.35 -5.58 7.43
CA VAL A 550 24.24 -6.62 6.87
C VAL A 550 25.70 -6.16 6.98
N THR A 551 26.52 -6.98 7.63
CA THR A 551 27.98 -6.78 7.72
C THR A 551 28.78 -8.00 7.25
N SER A 552 28.11 -9.16 7.16
CA SER A 552 28.66 -10.45 6.80
C SER A 552 27.63 -11.30 6.04
N SER A 553 28.08 -12.33 5.32
CA SER A 553 27.15 -13.23 4.61
C SER A 553 26.25 -14.04 5.54
N SER A 554 26.66 -14.25 6.80
CA SER A 554 25.84 -14.91 7.82
C SER A 554 24.61 -14.10 8.25
N ASP A 555 24.59 -12.80 7.97
CA ASP A 555 23.42 -11.94 8.25
C ASP A 555 22.30 -12.14 7.20
N CYS A 556 22.60 -12.86 6.11
CA CYS A 556 21.68 -13.16 5.03
C CYS A 556 21.05 -14.53 5.20
N THR A 557 19.74 -14.56 5.42
CA THR A 557 18.95 -15.79 5.57
C THR A 557 18.33 -16.17 4.24
N ALA A 558 18.42 -17.44 3.85
CA ALA A 558 17.86 -17.91 2.59
C ALA A 558 16.32 -17.81 2.55
N CYS A 559 15.78 -17.46 1.40
CA CYS A 559 14.36 -17.43 1.14
C CYS A 559 13.72 -18.82 1.17
N PRO A 560 12.39 -18.89 1.40
CA PRO A 560 11.63 -20.12 1.25
C PRO A 560 11.82 -20.77 -0.13
N SER A 561 11.71 -22.09 -0.20
CA SER A 561 11.90 -22.85 -1.44
C SER A 561 11.04 -22.34 -2.59
N GLY A 562 11.64 -22.15 -3.76
CA GLY A 562 10.95 -21.64 -4.95
C GLY A 562 10.78 -20.12 -4.98
N CYS A 563 11.36 -19.39 -4.04
CA CYS A 563 11.27 -17.94 -3.95
C CYS A 563 12.57 -17.24 -4.37
N THR A 564 12.47 -16.19 -5.20
CA THR A 564 13.59 -15.36 -5.67
C THR A 564 13.77 -14.10 -4.85
N THR A 565 12.71 -13.55 -4.28
CA THR A 565 12.76 -12.42 -3.33
C THR A 565 11.77 -12.66 -2.21
N CYS A 566 12.14 -12.42 -0.96
CA CYS A 566 11.29 -12.71 0.19
C CYS A 566 11.52 -11.72 1.33
N SER A 567 10.54 -11.67 2.23
CA SER A 567 10.71 -11.13 3.57
C SER A 567 10.88 -12.27 4.58
N ALA A 568 11.05 -11.93 5.86
CA ALA A 568 11.12 -12.90 6.93
C ALA A 568 9.90 -13.84 7.03
N SER A 569 8.75 -13.44 6.49
CA SER A 569 7.50 -14.17 6.65
C SER A 569 6.80 -14.55 5.34
N ALA A 570 7.24 -14.04 4.19
CA ALA A 570 6.53 -14.27 2.92
C ALA A 570 7.46 -14.27 1.71
N CYS A 571 7.15 -15.12 0.73
CA CYS A 571 7.70 -14.97 -0.60
C CYS A 571 7.08 -13.75 -1.30
N ILE A 572 7.88 -13.00 -2.05
CA ILE A 572 7.48 -11.82 -2.81
C ILE A 572 7.47 -12.14 -4.32
N THR A 573 8.46 -12.89 -4.81
CA THR A 573 8.51 -13.33 -6.22
C THR A 573 8.96 -14.78 -6.32
N CYS A 574 8.33 -15.54 -7.20
CA CYS A 574 8.64 -16.94 -7.42
C CYS A 574 9.81 -17.16 -8.38
N TRP A 575 10.31 -18.40 -8.41
CA TRP A 575 11.45 -18.84 -9.23
C TRP A 575 11.21 -18.71 -10.74
N ASP A 576 9.96 -18.77 -11.17
CA ASP A 576 9.51 -18.54 -12.55
C ASP A 576 9.16 -17.07 -12.81
N GLY A 577 9.33 -16.21 -11.80
CA GLY A 577 8.97 -14.79 -11.80
C GLY A 577 7.48 -14.52 -11.61
N SER A 578 6.67 -15.54 -11.35
CA SER A 578 5.26 -15.38 -11.01
C SER A 578 5.07 -14.76 -9.61
N ALA A 579 3.91 -14.12 -9.41
CA ALA A 579 3.50 -13.67 -8.09
C ALA A 579 3.10 -14.89 -7.21
N PRO A 580 3.54 -14.95 -5.95
CA PRO A 580 3.19 -16.03 -5.05
C PRO A 580 1.69 -16.03 -4.74
N THR A 581 1.13 -17.22 -4.57
CA THR A 581 -0.25 -17.42 -4.10
C THR A 581 -0.19 -17.80 -2.61
N ASP A 582 -0.86 -17.03 -1.75
CA ASP A 582 -0.81 -17.17 -0.28
C ASP A 582 0.63 -17.17 0.28
N GLY A 583 1.48 -16.27 -0.23
CA GLY A 583 2.89 -16.15 0.16
C GLY A 583 3.77 -17.35 -0.24
N LYS A 584 3.25 -18.27 -1.06
CA LYS A 584 3.94 -19.49 -1.51
C LYS A 584 4.04 -19.56 -3.03
N CYS A 585 5.09 -20.22 -3.49
CA CYS A 585 5.32 -20.49 -4.91
C CYS A 585 4.93 -21.91 -5.27
N SER A 586 4.54 -22.09 -6.54
CA SER A 586 4.35 -23.42 -7.12
C SER A 586 5.62 -24.25 -6.99
N ALA A 587 5.45 -25.56 -6.72
CA ALA A 587 6.55 -26.48 -6.59
C ALA A 587 7.46 -26.44 -7.83
N VAL A 588 8.76 -26.36 -7.62
CA VAL A 588 9.75 -26.43 -8.70
C VAL A 588 9.62 -27.80 -9.37
N PRO A 589 9.45 -27.89 -10.70
CA PRO A 589 9.34 -29.17 -11.38
C PRO A 589 10.63 -29.98 -11.20
N SER A 590 10.50 -31.11 -10.51
CA SER A 590 11.59 -31.99 -10.11
C SER A 590 12.19 -32.74 -11.30
N SER A 591 13.44 -32.45 -11.66
CA SER A 591 14.29 -33.40 -12.39
C SER A 591 15.49 -33.74 -11.51
N SER A 592 15.36 -34.85 -10.78
CA SER A 592 16.42 -35.68 -10.18
C SER A 592 17.58 -35.01 -9.42
N SER A 593 17.63 -35.32 -8.11
CA SER A 593 18.75 -35.24 -7.17
C SER A 593 19.33 -33.86 -6.81
N SER A 594 18.64 -33.12 -5.94
CA SER A 594 19.08 -32.70 -4.60
C SER A 594 18.17 -31.58 -4.10
N GLY A 595 17.46 -31.83 -3.01
CA GLY A 595 16.54 -30.87 -2.37
C GLY A 595 17.30 -29.79 -1.63
N LEU A 596 17.94 -28.89 -2.38
CA LEU A 596 18.67 -27.75 -1.85
C LEU A 596 17.92 -26.47 -2.25
N SER A 597 17.61 -25.64 -1.25
CA SER A 597 17.03 -24.31 -1.44
C SER A 597 17.84 -23.53 -2.48
N GLY A 598 17.19 -22.61 -3.22
CA GLY A 598 17.87 -21.72 -4.16
C GLY A 598 19.06 -20.98 -3.53
N GLY A 599 19.04 -20.75 -2.21
CA GLY A 599 20.20 -20.25 -1.46
C GLY A 599 21.37 -21.24 -1.36
N ALA A 600 21.10 -22.53 -1.11
CA ALA A 600 22.14 -23.54 -0.95
C ALA A 600 22.94 -23.84 -2.24
N ILE A 601 22.41 -23.46 -3.40
CA ILE A 601 23.06 -23.66 -4.70
C ILE A 601 24.21 -22.66 -4.92
N ALA A 602 24.16 -21.46 -4.32
CA ALA A 602 25.24 -20.47 -4.42
C ALA A 602 26.47 -20.81 -3.54
N GLY A 603 26.30 -21.64 -2.49
CA GLY A 603 27.38 -22.01 -1.56
C GLY A 603 28.21 -23.23 -1.99
N ILE A 604 27.64 -24.16 -2.76
CA ILE A 604 28.29 -25.45 -3.05
C ILE A 604 29.41 -25.33 -4.09
N VAL A 605 29.38 -24.30 -4.95
CA VAL A 605 30.32 -24.13 -6.07
C VAL A 605 31.76 -23.82 -5.60
N ILE A 606 31.96 -23.17 -4.45
CA ILE A 606 33.29 -22.80 -3.95
C ILE A 606 33.90 -23.90 -3.05
N ALA A 607 33.08 -24.66 -2.31
CA ALA A 607 33.58 -25.80 -1.53
C ALA A 607 34.19 -26.88 -2.43
N VAL A 608 33.59 -27.15 -3.60
CA VAL A 608 34.12 -28.12 -4.56
C VAL A 608 35.40 -27.62 -5.24
N LEU A 609 35.52 -26.33 -5.55
CA LEU A 609 36.74 -25.74 -6.14
C LEU A 609 37.90 -25.66 -5.14
N LEU A 610 37.64 -25.40 -3.86
CA LEU A 610 38.67 -25.44 -2.80
C LEU A 610 39.12 -26.87 -2.48
N VAL A 611 38.21 -27.85 -2.54
CA VAL A 611 38.55 -29.27 -2.34
C VAL A 611 39.29 -29.85 -3.54
N LEU A 612 38.91 -29.52 -4.77
CA LEU A 612 39.63 -29.97 -5.99
C LEU A 612 40.97 -29.25 -6.19
N GLY A 613 41.05 -27.95 -5.88
CA GLY A 613 42.31 -27.20 -5.87
C GLY A 613 43.27 -27.66 -4.77
N GLY A 614 42.74 -28.01 -3.60
CA GLY A 614 43.49 -28.60 -2.49
C GLY A 614 44.00 -30.01 -2.79
N LEU A 615 43.16 -30.87 -3.40
CA LEU A 615 43.59 -32.21 -3.84
C LEU A 615 44.62 -32.14 -4.97
N GLY A 616 44.43 -31.25 -5.95
CA GLY A 616 45.37 -31.05 -7.06
C GLY A 616 46.73 -30.55 -6.59
N GLY A 617 46.75 -29.59 -5.66
CA GLY A 617 47.99 -29.09 -5.05
C GLY A 617 48.68 -30.15 -4.17
N PHE A 618 47.91 -30.94 -3.41
CA PHE A 618 48.45 -32.01 -2.59
C PHE A 618 49.02 -33.16 -3.42
N LEU A 619 48.35 -33.56 -4.51
CA LEU A 619 48.85 -34.58 -5.43
C LEU A 619 50.08 -34.09 -6.22
N GLY A 620 50.09 -32.83 -6.65
CA GLY A 620 51.27 -32.21 -7.29
C GLY A 620 52.48 -32.15 -6.36
N TRP A 621 52.29 -31.79 -5.09
CA TRP A 621 53.34 -31.80 -4.07
C TRP A 621 53.77 -33.24 -3.70
N TRP A 622 52.83 -34.18 -3.59
CA TRP A 622 53.11 -35.57 -3.24
C TRP A 622 53.92 -36.30 -4.32
N PHE A 623 53.61 -36.09 -5.61
CA PHE A 623 54.35 -36.70 -6.71
C PHE A 623 55.61 -35.91 -7.11
N GLY A 624 55.65 -34.58 -6.89
CA GLY A 624 56.79 -33.73 -7.28
C GLY A 624 57.87 -33.56 -6.21
N CYS A 625 57.50 -33.58 -4.91
CA CYS A 625 58.42 -33.26 -3.81
C CYS A 625 58.79 -34.46 -2.92
N ARG A 626 58.10 -35.60 -3.04
CA ARG A 626 58.37 -36.82 -2.25
C ARG A 626 59.30 -37.83 -2.95
N GLY A 627 59.73 -37.52 -4.18
CA GLY A 627 60.60 -38.35 -5.01
C GLY A 627 62.03 -37.83 -5.15
N LYS A 628 62.52 -37.01 -4.21
CA LYS A 628 63.94 -36.68 -4.06
C LYS A 628 64.43 -37.02 -2.68
#